data_AF-A0A7Y8F022-F1
#
_entry.id   AF-A0A7Y8F022-F1
#
_cell.length_a   1.000
_cell.length_b   1.000
_cell.length_c   1.000
_cell.angle_alpha   90.00
_cell.angle_beta   90.00
_cell.angle_gamma   90.00
#
_symmetry.space_group_name_H-M   'P 1'
#
loop_
_entity.id
_entity.type
_entity.pdbx_description
1 polymer ?
#
loop_
_entity_poly.entity_id
_entity_poly.type
_entity_poly.pdbx_seq_one_letter_code
_entity_poly.pdbx_strand_id
1 'polypeptide(L)' 'MDNLGDIRLFVEAAQLGGLSLAGRKLGLSPAAASARLHKLESSLATRLFERTTR' A
#
# COMPACT_ATOMS: atom_id res chain seq x y z
N MET A 1 5.68 -3.07 -14.37
CA MET A 1 4.52 -2.35 -14.91
C MET A 1 3.28 -3.11 -14.51
N ASP A 2 2.64 -2.64 -13.43
CA ASP A 2 1.19 -2.71 -13.14
C ASP A 2 0.96 -1.79 -11.93
N ASN A 3 1.21 -0.51 -12.18
CA ASN A 3 1.09 0.63 -11.27
C ASN A 3 -0.35 0.85 -10.78
N LEU A 4 -1.37 0.43 -11.54
CA LEU A 4 -2.77 0.63 -11.16
C LEU A 4 -3.15 -0.16 -9.90
N GLY A 5 -2.62 -1.38 -9.73
CA GLY A 5 -2.86 -2.19 -8.54
C GLY A 5 -2.21 -1.59 -7.28
N ASP A 6 -1.04 -0.99 -7.44
CA ASP A 6 -0.30 -0.36 -6.35
C ASP A 6 -0.95 0.98 -5.95
N ILE A 7 -1.39 1.77 -6.95
CA ILE A 7 -2.18 2.99 -6.73
C ILE A 7 -3.52 2.65 -6.05
N ARG A 8 -4.19 1.57 -6.47
CA ARG A 8 -5.46 1.16 -5.83
C ARG A 8 -5.24 0.75 -4.37
N LEU A 9 -4.15 0.04 -4.08
CA LEU A 9 -3.76 -0.28 -2.71
C LEU A 9 -3.49 0.99 -1.89
N PHE A 10 -2.81 1.98 -2.47
CA PHE A 10 -2.55 3.26 -1.83
C PHE A 10 -3.86 4.02 -1.51
N VAL A 11 -4.76 4.16 -2.48
CA VAL A 11 -6.06 4.85 -2.28
C VAL A 11 -6.90 4.13 -1.22
N GLU A 12 -6.99 2.81 -1.28
CA GLU A 12 -7.71 2.02 -0.29
C GLU A 12 -7.08 2.13 1.10
N ALA A 13 -5.74 2.16 1.21
CA ALA A 13 -5.05 2.33 2.48
C ALA A 13 -5.31 3.72 3.08
N ALA A 14 -5.36 4.76 2.24
CA ALA A 14 -5.69 6.12 2.65
C ALA A 14 -7.16 6.24 3.10
N GLN A 15 -8.09 5.56 2.43
CA GLN A 15 -9.52 5.56 2.79
C GLN A 15 -9.82 4.74 4.05
N LEU A 16 -9.21 3.57 4.20
CA LEU A 16 -9.44 2.66 5.31
C LEU A 16 -8.59 2.99 6.55
N GLY A 17 -7.65 3.93 6.43
CA GLY A 17 -6.75 4.31 7.53
C GLY A 17 -5.72 3.23 7.88
N GLY A 18 -5.43 2.29 6.98
CA GLY A 18 -4.49 1.21 7.27
C GLY A 18 -4.17 0.30 6.09
N LEU A 19 -2.87 0.08 5.87
CA LEU A 19 -2.36 -0.80 4.80
C LEU A 19 -2.82 -2.26 4.94
N SER A 20 -2.92 -2.76 6.18
CA SER A 20 -3.37 -4.13 6.45
C SER A 20 -4.84 -4.35 6.08
N LEU A 21 -5.70 -3.34 6.29
CA LEU A 21 -7.13 -3.40 5.94
C LEU A 21 -7.31 -3.32 4.42
N ALA A 22 -6.61 -2.40 3.76
CA ALA A 22 -6.61 -2.28 2.31
C ALA A 22 -6.07 -3.53 1.61
N GLY A 23 -4.98 -4.10 2.13
CA GLY A 23 -4.44 -5.37 1.65
C GLY A 23 -5.49 -6.48 1.71
N ARG A 24 -6.15 -6.68 2.85
CA ARG A 24 -7.21 -7.69 3.01
C ARG A 24 -8.38 -7.47 2.06
N LYS A 25 -8.84 -6.23 1.88
CA LYS A 25 -9.91 -5.88 0.95
C LYS A 25 -9.55 -6.21 -0.50
N LEU A 26 -8.28 -6.08 -0.87
CA LEU A 26 -7.75 -6.40 -2.19
C LEU A 26 -7.31 -7.87 -2.35
N GLY A 27 -7.55 -8.74 -1.36
CA GLY A 27 -7.14 -10.14 -1.39
C GLY A 27 -5.63 -10.34 -1.22
N LEU A 28 -4.91 -9.34 -0.73
CA LEU A 28 -3.46 -9.36 -0.49
C LEU A 28 -3.17 -9.67 0.98
N SER A 29 -2.10 -10.44 1.20
CA SER A 29 -1.53 -10.58 2.54
C SER A 29 -0.94 -9.24 3.01
N PRO A 30 -0.85 -8.98 4.33
CA PRO A 30 -0.23 -7.77 4.85
C PRO A 30 1.22 -7.57 4.36
N ALA A 31 1.97 -8.67 4.21
CA ALA A 31 3.33 -8.64 3.66
C ALA A 31 3.34 -8.26 2.17
N ALA A 32 2.42 -8.81 1.37
CA ALA A 32 2.29 -8.45 -0.04
C ALA A 32 1.87 -6.98 -0.23
N ALA A 33 0.93 -6.49 0.59
CA ALA A 33 0.54 -5.09 0.59
C ALA A 33 1.72 -4.15 0.94
N SER A 34 2.50 -4.52 1.96
CA SER A 34 3.73 -3.82 2.35
C SER A 34 4.76 -3.75 1.22
N ALA A 35 5.02 -4.88 0.53
CA ALA A 35 5.96 -4.95 -0.58
C ALA A 35 5.50 -4.10 -1.78
N ARG A 36 4.20 -4.12 -2.10
CA ARG A 36 3.61 -3.33 -3.20
C ARG A 36 3.68 -1.83 -2.93
N LEU A 37 3.34 -1.42 -1.70
CA LEU A 37 3.50 -0.02 -1.30
C LEU A 37 4.96 0.42 -1.39
N HIS A 38 5.89 -0.40 -0.90
CA HIS A 38 7.31 -0.06 -0.94
C HIS A 38 7.84 0.08 -2.37
N LYS A 39 7.35 -0.76 -3.29
CA LYS A 39 7.66 -0.65 -4.72
C LYS A 39 7.12 0.66 -5.32
N LEU A 40 5.91 1.06 -4.92
CA LEU A 40 5.32 2.33 -5.35
C LEU A 40 6.13 3.53 -4.85
N GLU A 41 6.47 3.55 -3.57
CA GLU A 41 7.32 4.58 -2.95
C GLU A 41 8.69 4.68 -3.64
N SER A 42 9.34 3.54 -3.89
CA SER A 42 10.61 3.49 -4.61
C SER A 42 10.49 4.00 -6.04
N SER A 43 9.40 3.70 -6.74
CA SER A 43 9.18 4.20 -8.11
C SER A 43 8.94 5.71 -8.17
N LEU A 44 8.37 6.28 -7.10
CA LEU A 44 8.09 7.71 -6.97
C LEU A 44 9.22 8.46 -6.25
N ALA A 45 10.26 7.75 -5.79
CA ALA A 45 11.31 8.26 -4.91
C ALA A 45 10.75 9.08 -3.72
N THR A 46 9.57 8.71 -3.23
CA THR A 46 8.79 9.49 -2.26
C THR A 46 8.14 8.57 -1.24
N ARG A 47 8.19 8.95 0.04
CA ARG A 47 7.49 8.24 1.12
C ARG A 47 6.01 8.64 1.12
N LEU A 48 5.12 7.67 0.99
CA LEU A 48 3.67 7.89 0.91
C LEU A 48 2.97 7.66 2.25
N PHE A 49 3.49 6.74 3.07
CA PHE A 49 2.96 6.48 4.41
C PHE A 49 4.05 6.42 5.48
N GLU A 50 3.79 7.06 6.61
CA GLU A 50 4.52 6.85 7.86
C GLU A 50 4.04 5.53 8.48
N ARG A 51 4.91 4.53 8.57
CA ARG A 51 4.59 3.25 9.24
C ARG A 51 4.58 3.48 10.76
N THR A 52 3.44 3.88 11.30
CA THR A 52 3.24 3.89 12.75
C THR A 52 2.71 2.51 13.15
N THR A 53 3.59 1.63 13.62
CA THR A 53 3.17 0.52 14.49
C THR A 53 2.66 1.17 15.78
N ARG A 54 1.35 1.43 15.85
CA ARG A 54 0.70 1.76 17.12
C ARG A 54 0.50 0.48 17.92
#